data_AF-A0A1U7QYX2-F1
#
_entry.id   AF-A0A1U7QYX2-F1
#
_cell.length_a   1.000
_cell.length_b   1.000
_cell.length_c   1.000
_cell.angle_alpha   90.00
_cell.angle_beta   90.00
_cell.angle_gamma   90.00
#
_symmetry.space_group_name_H-M   'P 1'
#
loop_
_entity.id
_entity.type
_entity.pdbx_description
1 polymer ?
#
loop_
_entity_poly.entity_id
_entity_poly.type
_entity_poly.pdbx_seq_one_letter_code
_entity_poly.pdbx_strand_id
1 'polypeptide(L)'
;RQRWLSELGSGHSGQLKRIIPVSTARFLLQAKSECRFYNGTQRVRYLDRAIYNQEEYMRFDSEVGEYRAVTELGRPEAKYFNSQKEYLEQKRANIDVYCRHNYRIMHSFTVQRRVEPRVTVYPTKTQPQEHHNLLVCS
;
A
#
# COMPACT_ATOMS: atom_id res chain seq x y z
N ARG A 1 20.70 -21.64 16.69
CA ARG A 1 22.09 -21.32 16.29
C ARG A 1 22.14 -19.83 15.92
N GLN A 2 22.34 -18.94 16.91
CA GLN A 2 22.45 -17.50 16.65
C GLN A 2 23.90 -17.19 16.23
N ARG A 3 24.06 -16.55 15.07
CA ARG A 3 25.35 -16.13 14.52
C ARG A 3 25.66 -14.74 15.08
N TRP A 4 26.71 -14.64 15.90
CA TRP A 4 27.18 -13.39 16.49
C TRP A 4 28.30 -12.81 15.61
N LEU A 5 28.18 -11.54 15.20
CA LEU A 5 29.32 -10.77 14.71
C LEU A 5 29.95 -10.10 15.94
N SER A 6 31.10 -10.63 16.37
CA SER A 6 31.89 -10.07 17.45
C SER A 6 32.84 -9.01 16.90
N GLU A 7 32.51 -7.74 17.10
CA GLU A 7 33.52 -6.66 17.05
C GLU A 7 34.27 -6.63 18.38
N LEU A 8 35.58 -6.90 18.32
CA LEU A 8 36.51 -6.80 19.44
C LEU A 8 36.97 -5.35 19.59
N GLY A 9 36.32 -4.60 20.48
CA GLY A 9 36.80 -3.32 20.98
C GLY A 9 37.30 -3.46 22.42
N SER A 10 38.62 -3.35 22.59
CA SER A 10 39.33 -3.38 23.87
C SER A 10 39.24 -2.03 24.59
N GLY A 11 38.70 -2.00 25.81
CA GLY A 11 38.85 -0.84 26.71
C GLY A 11 37.76 -0.69 27.77
N HIS A 12 38.13 -0.99 29.02
CA HIS A 12 37.70 -0.38 30.30
C HIS A 12 36.21 -0.19 30.63
N SER A 13 35.86 -0.60 31.86
CA SER A 13 34.55 -0.52 32.53
C SER A 13 33.56 -1.60 32.11
N GLY A 14 33.26 -2.50 33.04
CA GLY A 14 32.25 -3.55 32.93
C GLY A 14 30.85 -2.95 32.87
N GLN A 15 30.48 -2.39 31.72
CA GLN A 15 29.11 -2.06 31.42
C GLN A 15 28.44 -3.35 30.93
N LEU A 16 27.65 -3.99 31.81
CA LEU A 16 26.71 -5.03 31.42
C LEU A 16 25.99 -4.54 30.15
N LYS A 17 26.28 -5.16 29.00
CA LYS A 17 25.56 -4.90 27.75
C LYS A 17 24.10 -5.17 28.08
N ARG A 18 23.31 -4.10 28.25
CA ARG A 18 21.86 -4.19 28.46
C ARG A 18 21.34 -5.04 27.32
N ILE A 19 20.89 -6.25 27.64
CA ILE A 19 20.07 -7.03 26.74
C ILE A 19 18.79 -6.22 26.62
N ILE A 20 18.70 -5.37 25.60
CA ILE A 20 17.44 -4.75 25.23
C ILE A 20 16.63 -5.91 24.67
N PRO A 21 15.57 -6.39 25.36
CA PRO A 21 14.69 -7.36 24.75
C PRO A 21 14.17 -6.70 23.49
N VAL A 22 14.48 -7.29 22.33
CA VAL A 22 13.81 -6.90 21.09
C VAL A 22 12.33 -7.10 21.38
N SER A 23 11.60 -6.00 21.49
CA SER A 23 10.17 -6.00 21.72
C SER A 23 9.53 -6.93 20.69
N THR A 24 8.74 -7.89 21.16
CA THR A 24 7.99 -8.91 20.41
C THR A 24 8.06 -8.77 18.88
N ALA A 25 8.69 -9.72 18.20
CA ALA A 25 8.75 -9.73 16.74
C ALA A 25 7.34 -9.68 16.13
N ARG A 26 7.14 -8.77 15.17
CA ARG A 26 5.87 -8.62 14.44
C ARG A 26 6.12 -8.84 12.96
N PHE A 27 5.24 -9.64 12.36
CA PHE A 27 5.24 -9.94 10.94
C PHE A 27 3.83 -9.71 10.42
N LEU A 28 3.73 -9.13 9.23
CA LEU A 28 2.44 -8.83 8.60
C LEU A 28 2.48 -9.30 7.14
N LEU A 29 1.46 -10.06 6.73
CA LEU A 29 1.22 -10.37 5.33
C LEU A 29 -0.06 -9.65 4.90
N GLN A 30 -0.01 -8.93 3.78
CA GLN A 30 -1.15 -8.22 3.21
C GLN A 30 -1.31 -8.59 1.75
N ALA A 31 -2.57 -8.74 1.33
CA ALA A 31 -2.94 -8.84 -0.08
C ALA A 31 -3.81 -7.63 -0.44
N LYS A 32 -3.55 -7.00 -1.59
CA LYS A 32 -4.37 -5.90 -2.12
C LYS A 32 -4.85 -6.23 -3.53
N SER A 33 -6.16 -6.32 -3.69
CA SER A 33 -6.82 -6.34 -4.99
C SER A 33 -7.29 -4.92 -5.33
N GLU A 34 -6.57 -4.25 -6.22
CA GLU A 34 -6.83 -2.86 -6.62
C GLU A 34 -7.46 -2.82 -8.02
N CYS A 35 -8.44 -1.92 -8.19
CA CYS A 35 -9.06 -1.62 -9.48
C CYS A 35 -8.82 -0.14 -9.82
N ARG A 36 -8.10 0.13 -10.90
CA ARG A 36 -7.85 1.49 -11.40
C ARG A 36 -8.74 1.77 -12.59
N PHE A 37 -9.57 2.78 -12.47
CA PHE A 37 -10.59 3.17 -13.45
C PHE A 37 -10.16 4.46 -14.16
N TYR A 38 -10.17 4.45 -15.49
CA TYR A 38 -9.84 5.61 -16.32
C TYR A 38 -11.00 5.89 -17.27
N ASN A 39 -11.42 7.17 -17.32
CA ASN A 39 -12.59 7.62 -18.08
C ASN A 39 -13.83 6.75 -17.78
N GLY A 40 -14.20 6.67 -16.50
CA GLY A 40 -15.22 5.73 -16.03
C GLY A 40 -14.73 4.29 -16.11
N THR A 41 -15.46 3.42 -16.81
CA THR A 41 -15.12 2.00 -16.97
C THR A 41 -14.54 1.64 -18.34
N GLN A 42 -14.21 2.64 -19.16
CA GLN A 42 -13.67 2.45 -20.52
C GLN A 42 -12.34 1.67 -20.47
N ARG A 43 -11.40 2.11 -19.62
CA ARG A 43 -10.16 1.38 -19.34
C ARG A 43 -10.09 1.06 -17.86
N VAL A 44 -9.90 -0.22 -17.55
CA VAL A 44 -9.82 -0.73 -16.19
C VAL A 44 -8.56 -1.58 -16.06
N ARG A 45 -7.76 -1.32 -15.03
CA ARG A 45 -6.57 -2.11 -14.70
C ARG A 45 -6.76 -2.77 -13.34
N TYR A 46 -6.63 -4.08 -13.30
CA TYR A 46 -6.66 -4.88 -12.08
C TYR A 46 -5.23 -5.17 -11.63
N LEU A 47 -4.95 -4.93 -10.36
CA LEU A 47 -3.69 -5.28 -9.71
C LEU A 47 -3.99 -6.19 -8.53
N ASP A 48 -3.22 -7.27 -8.40
CA ASP A 48 -3.22 -8.10 -7.19
C ASP A 48 -1.81 -8.10 -6.60
N ARG A 49 -1.66 -7.54 -5.41
CA ARG A 49 -0.35 -7.24 -4.80
C ARG A 49 -0.20 -8.03 -3.51
N ALA A 50 0.89 -8.77 -3.39
CA ALA A 50 1.28 -9.47 -2.17
C ALA A 50 2.42 -8.72 -1.49
N ILE A 51 2.22 -8.36 -0.22
CA ILE A 51 3.08 -7.47 0.56
C ILE A 51 3.44 -8.16 1.87
N TYR A 52 4.73 -8.33 2.12
CA TYR A 52 5.26 -8.82 3.38
C TYR A 52 5.87 -7.65 4.15
N ASN A 53 5.33 -7.37 5.33
CA ASN A 53 5.53 -6.17 6.12
C ASN A 53 5.22 -4.89 5.30
N GLN A 54 6.24 -4.26 4.72
CA GLN A 54 6.10 -3.09 3.85
C GLN A 54 6.69 -3.34 2.45
N GLU A 55 7.16 -4.56 2.20
CA GLU A 55 7.78 -4.96 0.94
C GLU A 55 6.76 -5.69 0.07
N GLU A 56 6.35 -5.07 -1.03
CA GLU A 56 5.63 -5.77 -2.09
C GLU A 56 6.59 -6.73 -2.77
N TYR A 57 6.35 -8.03 -2.65
CA TYR A 57 7.27 -9.05 -3.17
C TYR A 57 6.78 -9.67 -4.48
N MET A 58 5.47 -9.66 -4.74
CA MET A 58 4.86 -10.26 -5.94
C MET A 58 3.61 -9.47 -6.35
N ARG A 59 3.39 -9.33 -7.66
CA ARG A 59 2.21 -8.65 -8.21
C ARG A 59 1.71 -9.29 -9.48
N PHE A 60 0.40 -9.48 -9.59
CA PHE A 60 -0.28 -9.62 -10.88
C PHE A 60 -0.72 -8.25 -11.39
N ASP A 61 -0.52 -8.03 -12.68
CA ASP A 61 -0.95 -6.82 -13.35
C ASP A 61 -1.73 -7.20 -14.60
N SER A 62 -2.98 -6.76 -14.71
CA SER A 62 -3.84 -7.13 -15.84
C SER A 62 -3.34 -6.60 -17.18
N GLU A 63 -2.50 -5.56 -17.20
CA GLU A 63 -1.85 -5.09 -18.43
C GLU A 63 -0.72 -6.03 -18.90
N VAL A 64 -0.14 -6.81 -17.97
CA VAL A 64 0.89 -7.82 -18.27
C VAL A 64 0.27 -9.21 -18.44
N GLY A 65 -0.77 -9.52 -17.67
CA GLY A 65 -1.52 -10.77 -17.73
C GLY A 65 -0.89 -11.92 -16.94
N GLU A 66 0.09 -11.67 -16.07
CA GLU A 66 0.72 -12.68 -15.22
C GLU A 66 1.31 -12.10 -13.93
N TYR A 67 1.68 -12.98 -12.98
CA TYR A 67 2.40 -12.58 -11.78
C TYR A 67 3.87 -12.30 -12.09
N ARG A 68 4.39 -11.20 -11.55
CA ARG A 68 5.81 -10.84 -11.59
C ARG A 68 6.31 -10.67 -10.17
N ALA A 69 7.49 -11.22 -9.91
CA ALA A 69 8.24 -10.94 -8.70
C ALA A 69 8.68 -9.47 -8.73
N VAL A 70 8.37 -8.75 -7.66
CA VAL A 70 8.83 -7.37 -7.45
C VAL A 70 10.17 -7.38 -6.71
N THR A 71 10.36 -8.36 -5.82
CA THR A 71 11.62 -8.62 -5.12
C THR A 71 12.03 -10.08 -5.23
N GLU A 72 13.23 -10.41 -4.76
CA GLU A 72 13.76 -11.78 -4.76
C GLU A 72 12.81 -12.79 -4.10
N LEU A 73 12.17 -12.38 -3.00
CA LEU A 73 11.24 -13.22 -2.24
C LEU A 73 10.08 -13.74 -3.11
N GLY A 74 9.63 -12.95 -4.08
CA GLY A 74 8.50 -13.32 -4.94
C GLY A 74 8.84 -14.18 -6.15
N ARG A 75 10.12 -14.45 -6.45
CA ARG A 75 10.47 -15.30 -7.60
C ARG A 75 9.84 -16.71 -7.55
N PRO A 76 9.94 -17.48 -6.45
CA PRO A 76 9.32 -18.80 -6.39
C PRO A 76 7.79 -18.72 -6.49
N GLU A 77 7.20 -17.73 -5.82
CA GLU A 77 5.75 -17.51 -5.80
C GLU A 77 5.21 -17.16 -7.18
N ALA A 78 5.82 -16.20 -7.88
CA ALA A 78 5.40 -15.82 -9.23
C ALA A 78 5.49 -17.01 -10.20
N LYS A 79 6.55 -17.83 -10.10
CA LYS A 79 6.68 -19.05 -10.91
C LYS A 79 5.56 -20.05 -10.60
N TYR A 80 5.25 -20.25 -9.33
CA TYR A 80 4.18 -21.15 -8.89
C TYR A 80 2.82 -20.68 -9.42
N PHE A 81 2.42 -19.43 -9.17
CA PHE A 81 1.13 -18.92 -9.60
C PHE A 81 0.98 -18.87 -11.12
N ASN A 82 2.04 -18.55 -11.86
CA ASN A 82 2.00 -18.58 -13.33
C ASN A 82 1.91 -20.00 -13.90
N SER A 83 2.28 -21.03 -13.14
CA SER A 83 2.07 -22.43 -13.54
C SER A 83 0.62 -22.90 -13.39
N GLN A 84 -0.19 -22.19 -12.59
CA GLN A 84 -1.60 -22.51 -12.34
C GLN A 84 -2.49 -21.81 -13.37
N LYS A 85 -2.71 -22.45 -14.52
CA LYS A 85 -3.41 -21.83 -15.66
C LYS A 85 -4.81 -21.30 -15.33
N GLU A 86 -5.64 -22.12 -14.68
CA GLU A 86 -7.02 -21.74 -14.32
C GLU A 86 -7.04 -20.52 -13.39
N TYR A 87 -6.11 -20.47 -12.42
CA TYR A 87 -5.98 -19.34 -11.51
C TYR A 87 -5.57 -18.05 -12.24
N LEU A 88 -4.63 -18.17 -13.20
CA LEU A 88 -4.16 -17.02 -13.99
C LEU A 88 -5.28 -16.48 -14.90
N GLU A 89 -6.08 -17.35 -15.49
CA GLU A 89 -7.26 -16.98 -16.28
C GLU A 89 -8.31 -16.28 -15.41
N GLN A 90 -8.57 -16.77 -14.20
CA GLN A 90 -9.45 -16.09 -13.24
C GLN A 90 -8.94 -14.67 -12.93
N LYS A 91 -7.62 -14.51 -12.69
CA LYS A 91 -7.02 -13.19 -12.41
C LYS A 91 -7.12 -12.24 -13.60
N ARG A 92 -7.00 -12.74 -14.83
CA ARG A 92 -7.23 -11.95 -16.06
C ARG A 92 -8.68 -11.52 -16.19
N ALA A 93 -9.63 -12.39 -15.83
CA ALA A 93 -11.06 -12.09 -15.87
C ALA A 93 -11.51 -11.06 -14.81
N ASN A 94 -10.74 -10.84 -13.75
CA ASN A 94 -11.09 -9.92 -12.65
C ASN A 94 -11.29 -8.46 -13.08
N ILE A 95 -10.80 -8.06 -14.26
CA ILE A 95 -11.15 -6.74 -14.80
C ILE A 95 -12.68 -6.61 -14.95
N ASP A 96 -13.34 -7.63 -15.48
CA ASP A 96 -14.78 -7.64 -15.71
C ASP A 96 -15.56 -8.13 -14.50
N VAL A 97 -15.21 -9.32 -13.99
CA VAL A 97 -16.01 -10.01 -12.98
C VAL A 97 -15.90 -9.37 -11.60
N TYR A 98 -14.78 -8.70 -11.32
CA TYR A 98 -14.54 -8.04 -10.05
C TYR A 98 -14.61 -6.51 -10.19
N CYS A 99 -13.74 -5.90 -11.00
CA CYS A 99 -13.63 -4.44 -11.03
C CYS A 99 -14.87 -3.76 -11.62
N ARG A 100 -15.27 -4.11 -12.85
CA ARG A 100 -16.46 -3.48 -13.49
C ARG A 100 -17.75 -3.82 -12.75
N HIS A 101 -17.87 -5.06 -12.27
CA HIS A 101 -19.00 -5.48 -11.44
C HIS A 101 -19.15 -4.61 -10.19
N ASN A 102 -18.09 -4.48 -9.37
CA ASN A 102 -18.12 -3.67 -8.16
C ASN A 102 -18.31 -2.19 -8.48
N TYR A 103 -17.67 -1.66 -9.52
CA TYR A 103 -17.90 -0.29 -9.95
C TYR A 103 -19.38 -0.04 -10.21
N ARG A 104 -20.06 -0.90 -10.97
CA ARG A 104 -21.50 -0.74 -11.27
C ARG A 104 -22.37 -0.71 -10.02
N ILE A 105 -22.08 -1.54 -9.03
CA ILE A 105 -22.84 -1.61 -7.77
C ILE A 105 -22.58 -0.38 -6.90
N MET A 106 -21.31 0.02 -6.78
CA MET A 106 -20.87 1.06 -5.85
C MET A 106 -20.97 2.48 -6.43
N HIS A 107 -21.13 2.61 -7.75
CA HIS A 107 -20.99 3.87 -8.50
C HIS A 107 -21.81 5.02 -7.92
N SER A 108 -23.06 4.76 -7.56
CA SER A 108 -24.02 5.77 -7.14
C SER A 108 -23.64 6.47 -5.84
N PHE A 109 -22.97 5.77 -4.92
CA PHE A 109 -22.63 6.29 -3.59
C PHE A 109 -21.12 6.44 -3.33
N THR A 110 -20.29 6.08 -4.30
CA THR A 110 -18.84 6.33 -4.28
C THR A 110 -18.47 7.43 -5.27
N VAL A 111 -18.55 7.15 -6.58
CA VAL A 111 -18.12 8.06 -7.64
C VAL A 111 -19.07 9.24 -7.79
N GLN A 112 -20.38 9.00 -7.74
CA GLN A 112 -21.39 10.06 -7.86
C GLN A 112 -21.67 10.80 -6.55
N ARG A 113 -21.00 10.42 -5.45
CA ARG A 113 -21.21 11.03 -4.14
C ARG A 113 -20.83 12.50 -4.18
N ARG A 114 -21.78 13.37 -3.84
CA ARG A 114 -21.56 14.81 -3.65
C ARG A 114 -21.96 15.17 -2.21
N VAL A 115 -21.13 15.95 -1.55
CA VAL A 115 -21.39 16.48 -0.20
C VAL A 115 -21.10 17.97 -0.26
N GLU A 116 -22.02 18.77 0.25
CA GLU A 116 -21.84 20.21 0.30
C GLU A 116 -20.69 20.58 1.26
N PRO A 117 -19.73 21.42 0.83
CA PRO A 117 -18.66 21.88 1.72
C PRO A 117 -19.24 22.84 2.75
N ARG A 118 -18.70 22.81 3.96
CA ARG A 118 -18.90 23.87 4.96
C ARG A 118 -17.75 24.83 4.84
N VAL A 119 -18.04 26.12 4.73
CA VAL A 119 -17.02 27.16 4.55
C VAL A 119 -17.12 28.17 5.67
N THR A 120 -15.99 28.49 6.29
CA THR A 120 -15.84 29.59 7.24
C THR A 120 -14.65 30.47 6.87
N VAL A 121 -14.81 31.78 7.00
CA VAL A 121 -13.76 32.77 6.72
C VAL A 121 -13.45 33.55 7.99
N TYR A 122 -12.19 33.54 8.40
CA TYR A 122 -11.73 34.24 9.60
C TYR A 122 -10.30 34.74 9.44
N PRO A 123 -9.90 35.82 10.14
CA PRO A 123 -8.54 36.33 10.07
C PRO A 123 -7.55 35.36 10.72
N THR A 124 -6.35 35.23 10.17
CA THR A 124 -5.29 34.37 10.72
C THR A 124 -4.78 34.89 12.07
N LYS A 125 -4.88 36.19 12.32
CA LYS A 125 -4.44 36.84 13.57
C LYS A 125 -5.54 37.78 14.08
N THR A 126 -5.74 37.80 15.39
CA THR A 126 -6.70 38.67 16.09
C THR A 126 -6.09 39.97 16.61
N GLN A 127 -4.75 40.11 16.62
CA GLN A 127 -4.03 41.31 17.07
C GLN A 127 -3.45 42.14 15.92
N PRO A 128 -3.44 43.47 16.02
CA PRO A 128 -2.83 44.35 15.03
C PRO A 128 -1.30 44.34 15.21
N GLN A 129 -0.62 43.43 14.52
CA GLN A 129 0.84 43.47 14.34
C GLN A 129 1.15 43.51 12.85
N GLU A 130 2.01 44.46 12.45
CA GLU A 130 2.11 45.09 11.13
C GLU A 130 2.49 44.21 9.93
N HIS A 131 2.59 42.90 10.06
CA HIS A 131 3.04 42.06 8.95
C HIS A 131 2.03 40.95 8.61
N HIS A 132 1.28 41.26 7.54
CA HIS A 132 0.36 40.47 6.72
C HIS A 132 -1.04 40.16 7.30
N ASN A 133 -2.08 40.77 6.71
CA ASN A 133 -3.49 40.44 6.92
C ASN A 133 -3.88 39.27 6.00
N LEU A 134 -3.75 38.04 6.50
CA LEU A 134 -4.23 36.83 5.82
C LEU A 134 -5.60 36.42 6.38
N LEU A 135 -6.46 35.91 5.50
CA LEU A 135 -7.72 35.25 5.86
C LEU A 135 -7.59 33.75 5.62
N VAL A 136 -8.11 32.96 6.55
CA VAL A 136 -8.24 31.49 6.39
C VAL A 136 -9.64 31.19 5.87
N CYS A 137 -9.71 30.38 4.81
CA CYS A 137 -10.93 29.76 4.32
C CYS A 137 -10.83 28.26 4.61
N SER A 138 -11.61 27.77 5.56
CA SER A 138 -11.68 26.34 5.93
C SER A 138 -13.03 25.74 5.63
#